data_AF-A0A5B9M6P4-F1
#
_entry.id   AF-A0A5B9M6P4-F1
#
_cell.length_a   1.000
_cell.length_b   1.000
_cell.length_c   1.000
_cell.angle_alpha   90.00
_cell.angle_beta   90.00
_cell.angle_gamma   90.00
#
_symmetry.space_group_name_H-M   'P 1'
#
loop_
_entity.id
_entity.type
_entity.pdbx_description
1 polymer ?
#
loop_
_entity_poly.entity_id
_entity_poly.type
_entity_poly.pdbx_seq_one_letter_code
_entity_poly.pdbx_strand_id
1 'polypeptide(L)'
;MQVEQISYGSLKRRRMKGYQIIGKSPGVDATVSSEFCKWAPSHNSLEVAGDAAAQDAWGLSFFPLSDYFYAVARSVHGGPEYSGRGGLAVVTSALVMTRKQLVAYEFHAVDTARTALALGNLILRMDQDETLPTVTLTARPLSLQQPTSDFTDSKPALLPGHAVNWIARETVSLLRDNRKVMIVGKCDPLPILTLVLDQLTPKERSETSFACGLKPSSRRDFRVQVTQDPMSPKLQKELDRSGIVPIDVARVLVETK
;
A
#
# COMPACT_ATOMS: atom_id res chain seq x y z
N MET A 1 18.80 11.75 -2.77
CA MET A 1 17.91 12.74 -2.12
C MET A 1 17.59 12.28 -0.72
N GLN A 2 17.54 13.20 0.26
CA GLN A 2 17.11 12.86 1.62
C GLN A 2 15.59 12.83 1.72
N VAL A 3 15.05 11.85 2.43
CA VAL A 3 13.61 11.61 2.60
C VAL A 3 13.32 11.30 4.07
N GLU A 4 12.19 11.77 4.56
CA GLU A 4 11.75 11.55 5.94
C GLU A 4 11.16 10.15 6.11
N GLN A 5 11.26 9.59 7.31
CA GLN A 5 10.65 8.31 7.68
C GLN A 5 9.60 8.48 8.76
N ILE A 6 8.59 7.61 8.74
CA ILE A 6 7.61 7.46 9.81
C ILE A 6 7.27 5.98 9.98
N SER A 7 7.20 5.54 11.23
CA SER A 7 6.84 4.17 11.60
C SER A 7 5.62 4.18 12.51
N TYR A 8 4.71 3.23 12.32
CA TYR A 8 3.47 3.07 13.08
C TYR A 8 3.27 1.61 13.48
N GLY A 9 2.81 1.39 14.70
CA GLY A 9 2.61 0.04 15.21
C GLY A 9 2.07 0.02 16.63
N SER A 10 1.82 -1.18 17.13
CA SER A 10 1.35 -1.38 18.49
C SER A 10 2.51 -1.32 19.48
N LEU A 11 2.51 -0.31 20.36
CA LEU A 11 3.47 -0.19 21.46
C LEU A 11 2.75 -0.08 22.80
N LYS A 12 3.34 -0.65 23.85
CA LYS A 12 2.92 -0.45 25.24
C LYS A 12 3.82 0.60 25.88
N ARG A 13 3.41 1.88 25.87
CA ARG A 13 4.10 2.95 26.62
C ARG A 13 3.40 3.18 27.96
N ARG A 14 4.13 3.70 28.96
CA ARG A 14 3.68 3.88 30.37
C ARG A 14 2.27 4.46 30.56
N ARG A 15 1.74 5.21 29.59
CA ARG A 15 0.39 5.83 29.64
C ARG A 15 -0.52 5.54 28.42
N MET A 16 -0.03 4.88 27.38
CA MET A 16 -0.82 4.61 26.16
C MET A 16 -0.61 3.18 25.66
N LYS A 17 -1.73 2.51 25.38
CA LYS A 17 -1.78 1.19 24.76
C LYS A 17 -2.48 1.33 23.41
N GLY A 18 -1.91 0.70 22.39
CA GLY A 18 -2.52 0.62 21.07
C GLY A 18 -1.58 1.08 19.97
N TYR A 19 -2.16 1.27 18.80
CA TYR A 19 -1.44 1.67 17.60
C TYR A 19 -1.17 3.17 17.61
N GLN A 20 0.10 3.52 17.44
CA GLN A 20 0.60 4.89 17.50
C GLN A 20 1.84 5.04 16.61
N ILE A 21 2.25 6.28 16.34
CA ILE A 21 3.56 6.54 15.75
C ILE A 21 4.62 6.02 16.73
N ILE A 22 5.48 5.11 16.25
CA ILE A 22 6.51 4.48 17.06
C ILE A 22 7.90 5.08 16.83
N GLY A 23 8.09 5.71 15.68
CA GLY A 23 9.28 6.48 15.35
C GLY A 23 9.02 7.42 14.18
N LYS A 24 9.71 8.57 14.14
CA LYS A 24 9.63 9.50 13.01
C LYS A 24 10.89 10.35 12.85
N SER A 25 11.13 10.80 11.63
CA SER A 25 12.22 11.73 11.33
C SER A 25 11.86 13.19 11.66
N PRO A 26 12.86 14.09 11.81
CA PRO A 26 12.62 15.47 12.26
C PRO A 26 11.69 16.29 11.36
N GLY A 27 11.61 15.99 10.06
CA GLY A 27 10.70 16.68 9.14
C GLY A 27 9.24 16.23 9.23
N VAL A 28 8.92 15.23 10.06
CA VAL A 28 7.56 14.74 10.30
C VAL A 28 6.98 15.42 11.53
N ASP A 29 6.21 16.49 11.32
CA ASP A 29 5.55 17.22 12.41
C ASP A 29 4.31 16.50 12.95
N ALA A 30 3.58 17.16 13.87
CA ALA A 30 2.37 16.60 14.47
C ALA A 30 1.20 16.49 13.48
N THR A 31 1.11 17.41 12.51
CA THR A 31 0.06 17.42 11.48
C THR A 31 0.24 16.21 10.57
N VAL A 32 1.42 16.03 10.00
CA VAL A 32 1.79 14.88 9.16
C VAL A 32 1.58 13.57 9.92
N SER A 33 1.97 13.54 11.20
CA SER A 33 1.76 12.37 12.06
C SER A 33 0.27 12.03 12.25
N SER A 34 -0.57 13.04 12.47
CA SER A 34 -2.02 12.87 12.67
C SER A 34 -2.69 12.39 11.39
N GLU A 35 -2.33 12.96 10.24
CA GLU A 35 -2.85 12.53 8.95
C GLU A 35 -2.43 11.09 8.62
N PHE A 36 -1.17 10.73 8.88
CA PHE A 36 -0.67 9.38 8.67
C PHE A 36 -1.46 8.33 9.46
N CYS A 37 -1.81 8.63 10.71
CA CYS A 37 -2.62 7.73 11.54
C CYS A 37 -4.01 7.44 10.97
N LYS A 38 -4.56 8.29 10.09
CA LYS A 38 -5.85 8.03 9.43
C LYS A 38 -5.74 6.92 8.38
N TRP A 39 -4.56 6.79 7.78
CA TRP A 39 -4.27 5.85 6.69
C TRP A 39 -3.62 4.55 7.19
N ALA A 40 -2.83 4.64 8.26
CA ALA A 40 -2.04 3.51 8.75
C ALA A 40 -2.95 2.36 9.23
N PRO A 41 -2.72 1.11 8.77
CA PRO A 41 -3.47 -0.04 9.25
C PRO A 41 -3.20 -0.33 10.73
N SER A 42 -4.20 -0.91 11.40
CA SER A 42 -4.08 -1.38 12.78
C SER A 42 -4.13 -2.90 12.85
N HIS A 43 -4.45 -3.46 14.02
CA HIS A 43 -4.55 -4.90 14.25
C HIS A 43 -5.36 -5.64 13.17
N ASN A 44 -4.91 -6.85 12.85
CA ASN A 44 -5.61 -7.77 11.94
C ASN A 44 -5.97 -7.18 10.57
N SER A 45 -5.23 -6.16 10.12
CA SER A 45 -5.52 -5.42 8.89
C SER A 45 -4.75 -5.92 7.67
N LEU A 46 -3.76 -6.80 7.84
CA LEU A 46 -3.10 -7.46 6.73
C LEU A 46 -3.97 -8.59 6.20
N GLU A 47 -4.02 -8.69 4.89
CA GLU A 47 -4.65 -9.82 4.21
C GLU A 47 -3.65 -10.96 4.09
N VAL A 48 -4.07 -12.17 4.42
CA VAL A 48 -3.25 -13.38 4.32
C VAL A 48 -3.87 -14.23 3.24
N ALA A 49 -3.15 -14.42 2.12
CA ALA A 49 -3.60 -15.34 1.09
C ALA A 49 -3.76 -16.75 1.70
N GLY A 50 -4.80 -17.49 1.31
CA GLY A 50 -5.17 -18.75 1.99
C GLY A 50 -4.11 -19.84 2.00
N ASP A 51 -3.11 -19.75 1.11
CA ASP A 51 -1.95 -20.64 0.98
C ASP A 51 -0.64 -20.05 1.54
N ALA A 52 -0.65 -18.80 2.01
CA ALA A 52 0.53 -18.12 2.53
C ALA A 52 0.59 -18.18 4.05
N ALA A 53 1.81 -18.29 4.58
CA ALA A 53 2.01 -18.14 6.02
C ALA A 53 1.76 -16.69 6.43
N ALA A 54 1.13 -16.48 7.59
CA ALA A 54 0.79 -15.13 8.06
C ALA A 54 2.02 -14.22 8.15
N GLN A 55 3.21 -14.76 8.50
CA GLN A 55 4.45 -13.99 8.55
C GLN A 55 4.89 -13.40 7.21
N ASP A 56 4.43 -13.97 6.08
CA ASP A 56 4.82 -13.51 4.74
C ASP A 56 3.84 -12.45 4.19
N ALA A 57 2.75 -12.18 4.92
CA ALA A 57 1.79 -11.17 4.52
C ALA A 57 2.40 -9.77 4.60
N TRP A 58 2.16 -9.01 3.54
CA TRP A 58 2.61 -7.63 3.41
C TRP A 58 1.49 -6.79 2.80
N GLY A 59 1.51 -5.50 3.11
CA GLY A 59 0.68 -4.50 2.47
C GLY A 59 1.53 -3.38 1.92
N LEU A 60 1.12 -2.81 0.79
CA LEU A 60 1.68 -1.59 0.23
C LEU A 60 0.57 -0.57 0.08
N SER A 61 0.85 0.67 0.45
CA SER A 61 -0.09 1.77 0.28
C SER A 61 0.62 3.06 -0.12
N PHE A 62 -0.10 3.88 -0.88
CA PHE A 62 0.31 5.21 -1.27
C PHE A 62 -0.85 6.18 -1.05
N PHE A 63 -0.58 7.31 -0.40
CA PHE A 63 -1.62 8.28 -0.06
C PHE A 63 -1.05 9.67 0.23
N PRO A 64 -1.84 10.74 0.01
CA PRO A 64 -1.49 12.08 0.46
C PRO A 64 -1.63 12.24 1.99
N LEU A 65 -0.78 13.07 2.58
CA LEU A 65 -0.74 13.41 4.01
C LEU A 65 -0.99 14.89 4.30
N SER A 66 -0.98 15.72 3.27
CA SER A 66 -1.36 17.14 3.24
C SER A 66 -1.24 17.59 1.78
N ASP A 67 -1.44 18.87 1.49
CA ASP A 67 -1.18 19.43 0.15
C ASP A 67 0.29 19.29 -0.30
N TYR A 68 1.21 18.97 0.61
CA TYR A 68 2.65 19.00 0.37
C TYR A 68 3.34 17.66 0.48
N PHE A 69 2.75 16.70 1.21
CA PHE A 69 3.36 15.43 1.56
C PHE A 69 2.58 14.23 1.06
N TYR A 70 3.33 13.19 0.75
CA TYR A 70 2.84 11.90 0.33
C TYR A 70 3.56 10.81 1.11
N ALA A 71 2.87 9.70 1.37
CA ALA A 71 3.44 8.53 1.99
C ALA A 71 3.50 7.37 1.01
N VAL A 72 4.65 6.69 0.97
CA VAL A 72 4.76 5.32 0.43
C VAL A 72 5.01 4.42 1.63
N ALA A 73 4.02 3.60 1.97
CA ALA A 73 3.97 2.86 3.23
C ALA A 73 3.89 1.36 2.99
N ARG A 74 4.78 0.61 3.64
CA ARG A 74 4.77 -0.85 3.67
C ARG A 74 4.36 -1.33 5.06
N SER A 75 3.38 -2.21 5.11
CA SER A 75 2.92 -2.84 6.34
C SER A 75 3.28 -4.32 6.33
N VAL A 76 3.75 -4.84 7.45
CA VAL A 76 4.06 -6.26 7.65
C VAL A 76 3.65 -6.69 9.05
N HIS A 77 3.61 -7.99 9.29
CA HIS A 77 3.54 -8.48 10.66
C HIS A 77 4.88 -8.27 11.37
N GLY A 78 4.83 -7.68 12.57
CA GLY A 78 5.95 -7.55 13.49
C GLY A 78 5.88 -8.61 14.59
N GLY A 79 6.35 -8.26 15.79
CA GLY A 79 6.31 -9.15 16.94
C GLY A 79 4.90 -9.47 17.46
N PRO A 80 4.78 -10.30 18.50
CA PRO A 80 3.49 -10.65 19.11
C PRO A 80 2.69 -9.43 19.55
N GLU A 81 1.37 -9.46 19.38
CA GLU A 81 0.52 -8.33 19.77
C GLU A 81 0.44 -8.19 21.29
N TYR A 82 0.74 -6.99 21.81
CA TYR A 82 0.70 -6.67 23.25
C TYR A 82 -0.70 -6.77 23.88
N SER A 83 -1.76 -6.89 23.08
CA SER A 83 -3.17 -6.87 23.51
C SER A 83 -3.61 -8.13 24.27
N GLY A 84 -2.78 -9.18 24.29
CA GLY A 84 -3.12 -10.48 24.88
C GLY A 84 -4.15 -11.29 24.08
N ARG A 85 -4.57 -10.80 22.91
CA ARG A 85 -5.55 -11.46 22.02
C ARG A 85 -4.94 -12.52 21.10
N GLY A 86 -3.63 -12.76 21.21
CA GLY A 86 -2.88 -13.59 20.28
C GLY A 86 -2.70 -12.90 18.92
N GLY A 87 -1.83 -13.46 18.08
CA GLY A 87 -1.53 -12.92 16.75
C GLY A 87 -0.35 -11.95 16.71
N LEU A 88 -0.05 -11.48 15.51
CA LEU A 88 1.09 -10.62 15.22
C LEU A 88 0.62 -9.16 15.13
N ALA A 89 1.39 -8.25 15.71
CA ALA A 89 1.15 -6.82 15.54
C ALA A 89 1.40 -6.42 14.08
N VAL A 90 0.62 -5.50 13.54
CA VAL A 90 0.94 -4.88 12.25
C VAL A 90 1.92 -3.74 12.51
N VAL A 91 3.01 -3.70 11.75
CA VAL A 91 3.96 -2.58 11.77
C VAL A 91 4.03 -2.00 10.37
N THR A 92 3.90 -0.68 10.29
CA THR A 92 3.98 0.07 9.04
C THR A 92 5.22 0.95 9.06
N SER A 93 6.10 0.77 8.09
CA SER A 93 7.22 1.66 7.80
C SER A 93 6.88 2.47 6.56
N ALA A 94 7.09 3.78 6.58
CA ALA A 94 6.77 4.63 5.45
C ALA A 94 7.82 5.69 5.20
N LEU A 95 7.97 6.02 3.91
CA LEU A 95 8.68 7.20 3.46
C LEU A 95 7.69 8.35 3.33
N VAL A 96 8.03 9.49 3.93
CA VAL A 96 7.27 10.73 3.79
C VAL A 96 8.04 11.65 2.84
N MET A 97 7.44 11.91 1.69
CA MET A 97 8.06 12.64 0.59
C MET A 97 7.28 13.89 0.26
N THR A 98 8.00 14.98 0.03
CA THR A 98 7.44 16.20 -0.55
C THR A 98 7.05 15.97 -2.01
N ARG A 99 6.13 16.79 -2.51
CA ARG A 99 5.78 16.85 -3.93
C ARG A 99 7.01 16.94 -4.84
N LYS A 100 7.99 17.79 -4.49
CA LYS A 100 9.23 18.00 -5.28
C LYS A 100 10.07 16.72 -5.40
N GLN A 101 10.16 15.92 -4.34
CA GLN A 101 10.89 14.66 -4.36
C GLN A 101 10.18 13.61 -5.22
N LEU A 102 8.85 13.51 -5.13
CA LEU A 102 8.09 12.55 -5.94
C LEU A 102 7.99 12.89 -7.42
N VAL A 103 8.13 14.17 -7.81
CA VAL A 103 8.26 14.55 -9.22
C VAL A 103 9.44 13.85 -9.88
N ALA A 104 10.54 13.61 -9.17
CA ALA A 104 11.71 12.90 -9.72
C ALA A 104 11.44 11.40 -9.96
N TYR A 105 10.37 10.87 -9.38
CA TYR A 105 9.84 9.52 -9.57
C TYR A 105 8.55 9.55 -10.41
N GLU A 106 8.19 10.69 -10.98
CA GLU A 106 6.94 10.91 -11.72
C GLU A 106 5.68 10.43 -10.97
N PHE A 107 5.69 10.49 -9.64
CA PHE A 107 4.65 9.90 -8.76
C PHE A 107 4.39 8.41 -8.97
N HIS A 108 5.34 7.66 -9.56
CA HIS A 108 5.24 6.21 -9.70
C HIS A 108 5.56 5.52 -8.36
N ALA A 109 4.52 5.39 -7.53
CA ALA A 109 4.67 4.95 -6.14
C ALA A 109 5.10 3.49 -5.99
N VAL A 110 4.77 2.61 -6.94
CA VAL A 110 5.29 1.24 -6.96
C VAL A 110 6.81 1.25 -7.17
N ASP A 111 7.32 2.01 -8.13
CA ASP A 111 8.78 2.10 -8.36
C ASP A 111 9.51 2.78 -7.21
N THR A 112 8.85 3.75 -6.57
CA THR A 112 9.34 4.37 -5.34
C THR A 112 9.48 3.34 -4.24
N ALA A 113 8.44 2.53 -4.00
CA ALA A 113 8.44 1.47 -3.00
C ALA A 113 9.51 0.41 -3.30
N ARG A 114 9.63 -0.02 -4.56
CA ARG A 114 10.62 -1.02 -4.99
C ARG A 114 12.04 -0.50 -4.87
N THR A 115 12.29 0.75 -5.26
CA THR A 115 13.58 1.42 -5.06
C THR A 115 13.92 1.50 -3.56
N ALA A 116 12.96 1.93 -2.73
CA ALA A 116 13.15 2.04 -1.30
C ALA A 116 13.41 0.68 -0.63
N LEU A 117 12.73 -0.38 -1.08
CA LEU A 117 12.96 -1.74 -0.61
C LEU A 117 14.34 -2.27 -1.01
N ALA A 118 14.76 -2.07 -2.26
CA ALA A 118 16.08 -2.47 -2.73
C ALA A 118 17.21 -1.76 -1.96
N LEU A 119 16.97 -0.53 -1.49
CA LEU A 119 17.89 0.23 -0.64
C LEU A 119 17.73 -0.08 0.87
N GLY A 120 16.81 -0.97 1.25
CA GLY A 120 16.57 -1.37 2.64
C GLY A 120 15.70 -0.42 3.47
N ASN A 121 15.18 0.67 2.90
CA ASN A 121 14.48 1.73 3.62
C ASN A 121 13.02 1.40 4.01
N LEU A 122 12.43 0.34 3.45
CA LEU A 122 11.09 -0.16 3.80
C LEU A 122 11.12 -1.56 4.45
N ILE A 123 12.30 -2.02 4.86
CA ILE A 123 12.45 -3.23 5.66
C ILE A 123 12.08 -2.91 7.11
N LEU A 124 11.37 -3.83 7.77
CA LEU A 124 11.03 -3.68 9.18
C LEU A 124 12.33 -3.62 10.00
N ARG A 125 12.53 -2.51 10.72
CA ARG A 125 13.65 -2.39 11.64
C ARG A 125 13.25 -2.91 13.02
N MET A 126 14.21 -3.51 13.71
CA MET A 126 14.04 -4.07 15.05
C MET A 126 14.29 -3.04 16.16
N ASP A 127 14.83 -1.87 15.82
CA ASP A 127 15.13 -0.79 16.76
C ASP A 127 13.87 0.02 17.11
N GLN A 128 13.73 0.38 18.39
CA GLN A 128 12.58 1.14 18.92
C GLN A 128 12.88 2.65 19.04
N ASP A 129 13.72 3.19 18.17
CA ASP A 129 14.10 4.59 18.24
C ASP A 129 12.90 5.48 17.88
N GLU A 130 12.48 6.32 18.85
CA GLU A 130 11.39 7.27 18.62
C GLU A 130 11.77 8.33 17.58
N THR A 131 13.08 8.59 17.44
CA THR A 131 13.66 9.52 16.48
C THR A 131 14.36 8.73 15.38
N LEU A 132 13.77 8.71 14.18
CA LEU A 132 14.35 8.02 13.03
C LEU A 132 15.27 8.98 12.25
N PRO A 133 16.39 8.52 11.71
CA PRO A 133 17.18 9.33 10.78
C PRO A 133 16.38 9.58 9.49
N THR A 134 16.79 10.56 8.69
CA THR A 134 16.36 10.61 7.28
C THR A 134 17.06 9.50 6.50
N VAL A 135 16.48 9.09 5.37
CA VAL A 135 17.07 8.10 4.46
C VAL A 135 17.43 8.71 3.13
N THR A 136 18.45 8.13 2.50
CA THR A 136 18.85 8.51 1.14
C THR A 136 18.16 7.60 0.13
N LEU A 137 17.35 8.21 -0.75
CA LEU A 137 16.91 7.59 -2.01
C LEU A 137 17.78 8.06 -3.17
N THR A 138 17.80 7.29 -4.25
CA THR A 138 18.37 7.72 -5.53
C THR A 138 17.61 8.93 -6.08
N ALA A 139 18.21 9.67 -7.02
CA ALA A 139 17.54 10.82 -7.65
C ALA A 139 16.43 10.42 -8.63
N ARG A 140 16.40 9.15 -9.05
CA ARG A 140 15.43 8.54 -9.96
C ARG A 140 15.17 7.11 -9.50
N PRO A 141 14.06 6.46 -9.92
CA PRO A 141 13.86 5.04 -9.68
C PRO A 141 15.05 4.19 -10.11
N LEU A 142 15.33 3.13 -9.36
CA LEU A 142 16.26 2.10 -9.82
C LEU A 142 15.65 1.39 -11.05
N SER A 143 16.49 1.06 -12.03
CA SER A 143 16.08 0.31 -13.22
C SER A 143 15.90 -1.17 -12.87
N LEU A 144 14.79 -1.49 -12.21
CA LEU A 144 14.40 -2.85 -11.83
C LEU A 144 13.49 -3.44 -12.91
N GLN A 145 13.56 -4.77 -13.13
CA GLN A 145 12.62 -5.46 -14.01
C GLN A 145 11.17 -5.23 -13.52
N GLN A 146 10.19 -5.17 -14.41
CA GLN A 146 8.80 -5.02 -13.98
C GLN A 146 8.35 -6.24 -13.15
N PRO A 147 7.60 -6.03 -12.04
CA PRO A 147 7.14 -7.13 -11.23
C PRO A 147 6.13 -7.97 -12.01
N THR A 148 6.27 -9.28 -11.89
CA THR A 148 5.37 -10.30 -12.44
C THR A 148 4.47 -10.93 -11.38
N SER A 149 4.85 -10.87 -10.10
CA SER A 149 4.03 -11.31 -8.97
C SER A 149 4.17 -10.43 -7.72
N ASP A 150 5.24 -10.61 -6.96
CA ASP A 150 5.56 -9.91 -5.73
C ASP A 150 6.75 -8.95 -5.87
N PHE A 151 7.26 -8.41 -4.76
CA PHE A 151 8.38 -7.47 -4.78
C PHE A 151 9.69 -8.06 -5.31
N THR A 152 9.83 -9.38 -5.25
CA THR A 152 11.04 -10.15 -5.55
C THR A 152 10.85 -11.15 -6.70
N ASP A 153 9.65 -11.22 -7.28
CA ASP A 153 9.23 -12.23 -8.26
C ASP A 153 9.52 -13.66 -7.80
N SER A 154 9.32 -13.92 -6.50
CA SER A 154 9.63 -15.22 -5.90
C SER A 154 8.60 -16.30 -6.24
N LYS A 155 7.46 -15.90 -6.82
CA LYS A 155 6.31 -16.75 -7.13
C LYS A 155 5.92 -16.63 -8.61
N PRO A 156 5.39 -17.70 -9.23
CA PRO A 156 4.77 -17.59 -10.54
C PRO A 156 3.60 -16.60 -10.54
N ALA A 157 3.41 -15.89 -11.65
CA ALA A 157 2.27 -15.01 -11.84
C ALA A 157 0.94 -15.80 -11.75
N LEU A 158 -0.01 -15.27 -11.00
CA LEU A 158 -1.34 -15.83 -10.79
C LEU A 158 -2.27 -15.56 -11.98
N LEU A 159 -2.08 -14.43 -12.66
CA LEU A 159 -2.93 -14.01 -13.78
C LEU A 159 -2.15 -14.00 -15.10
N PRO A 160 -2.79 -14.40 -16.21
CA PRO A 160 -2.19 -14.23 -17.53
C PRO A 160 -2.09 -12.74 -17.89
N GLY A 161 -1.09 -12.38 -18.70
CA GLY A 161 -0.80 -10.98 -19.03
C GLY A 161 -1.97 -10.21 -19.66
N HIS A 162 -2.85 -10.86 -20.43
CA HIS A 162 -4.03 -10.20 -21.00
C HIS A 162 -5.04 -9.76 -19.91
N ALA A 163 -5.22 -10.55 -18.85
CA ALA A 163 -6.12 -10.22 -17.75
C ALA A 163 -5.54 -9.06 -16.92
N VAL A 164 -4.23 -9.08 -16.64
CA VAL A 164 -3.54 -7.96 -15.96
C VAL A 164 -3.71 -6.66 -16.75
N ASN A 165 -3.48 -6.69 -18.07
CA ASN A 165 -3.64 -5.53 -18.94
C ASN A 165 -5.09 -5.01 -18.97
N TRP A 166 -6.06 -5.92 -19.03
CA TRP A 166 -7.48 -5.55 -19.02
C TRP A 166 -7.87 -4.87 -17.70
N ILE A 167 -7.51 -5.47 -16.56
CA ILE A 167 -7.81 -4.91 -15.23
C ILE A 167 -7.17 -3.53 -15.08
N ALA A 168 -5.91 -3.37 -15.51
CA ALA A 168 -5.21 -2.10 -15.42
C ALA A 168 -5.91 -1.01 -16.27
N ARG A 169 -6.25 -1.32 -17.52
CA ARG A 169 -6.98 -0.40 -18.41
C ARG A 169 -8.34 0.00 -17.85
N GLU A 170 -9.11 -0.97 -17.37
CA GLU A 170 -10.44 -0.72 -16.80
C GLU A 170 -10.33 0.15 -15.54
N THR A 171 -9.35 -0.15 -14.67
CA THR A 171 -9.07 0.67 -13.48
C THR A 171 -8.76 2.12 -13.86
N VAL A 172 -7.92 2.33 -14.89
CA VAL A 172 -7.58 3.68 -15.38
C VAL A 172 -8.81 4.41 -15.93
N SER A 173 -9.65 3.72 -16.70
CA SER A 173 -10.91 4.29 -17.21
C SER A 173 -11.80 4.77 -16.07
N LEU A 174 -12.03 3.91 -15.07
CA LEU A 174 -12.84 4.22 -13.90
C LEU A 174 -12.25 5.37 -13.06
N LEU A 175 -10.93 5.42 -12.90
CA LEU A 175 -10.26 6.51 -12.19
C LEU A 175 -10.46 7.86 -12.88
N ARG A 176 -10.41 7.90 -14.21
CA ARG A 176 -10.67 9.11 -15.03
C ARG A 176 -12.11 9.56 -14.96
N ASP A 177 -13.05 8.63 -14.79
CA ASP A 177 -14.45 8.89 -14.48
C ASP A 177 -14.68 9.23 -12.99
N ASN A 178 -13.61 9.52 -12.26
CA ASN A 178 -13.60 9.86 -10.84
C ASN A 178 -14.24 8.80 -9.93
N ARG A 179 -14.17 7.52 -10.32
CA ARG A 179 -14.66 6.39 -9.53
C ARG A 179 -13.57 5.84 -8.61
N LYS A 180 -13.98 5.33 -7.46
CA LYS A 180 -13.15 4.48 -6.60
C LYS A 180 -13.29 3.05 -7.07
N VAL A 181 -12.19 2.31 -7.09
CA VAL A 181 -12.12 0.96 -7.66
C VAL A 181 -11.63 -0.01 -6.60
N MET A 182 -12.24 -1.20 -6.55
CA MET A 182 -11.71 -2.34 -5.82
C MET A 182 -11.52 -3.51 -6.77
N ILE A 183 -10.29 -4.02 -6.87
CA ILE A 183 -9.97 -5.26 -7.56
C ILE A 183 -10.22 -6.40 -6.57
N VAL A 184 -11.12 -7.31 -6.92
CA VAL A 184 -11.64 -8.35 -6.04
C VAL A 184 -11.28 -9.73 -6.57
N GLY A 185 -10.66 -10.54 -5.73
CA GLY A 185 -10.29 -11.92 -6.02
C GLY A 185 -8.78 -12.12 -6.10
N LYS A 186 -8.38 -13.41 -6.11
CA LYS A 186 -6.97 -13.81 -6.06
C LYS A 186 -6.18 -13.25 -7.26
N CYS A 187 -5.20 -12.39 -6.99
CA CYS A 187 -4.37 -11.75 -8.01
C CYS A 187 -3.03 -11.24 -7.45
N ASP A 188 -2.09 -10.96 -8.35
CA ASP A 188 -0.86 -10.24 -8.03
C ASP A 188 -1.09 -8.72 -8.17
N PRO A 189 -1.07 -7.95 -7.07
CA PRO A 189 -1.40 -6.54 -7.13
C PRO A 189 -0.30 -5.68 -7.78
N LEU A 190 0.98 -6.04 -7.64
CA LEU A 190 2.08 -5.18 -8.12
C LEU A 190 2.13 -5.06 -9.65
N PRO A 191 1.99 -6.13 -10.44
CA PRO A 191 1.92 -6.02 -11.90
C PRO A 191 0.75 -5.13 -12.35
N ILE A 192 -0.43 -5.30 -11.72
CA ILE A 192 -1.62 -4.50 -12.04
C ILE A 192 -1.39 -3.02 -11.69
N LEU A 193 -0.96 -2.73 -10.46
CA LEU A 193 -0.72 -1.35 -10.01
C LEU A 193 0.38 -0.66 -10.81
N THR A 194 1.43 -1.39 -11.22
CA THR A 194 2.47 -0.87 -12.12
C THR A 194 1.86 -0.42 -13.44
N LEU A 195 1.09 -1.29 -14.10
CA LEU A 195 0.44 -0.95 -15.37
C LEU A 195 -0.63 0.15 -15.24
N VAL A 196 -1.33 0.23 -14.10
CA VAL A 196 -2.25 1.34 -13.82
C VAL A 196 -1.46 2.65 -13.78
N LEU A 197 -0.40 2.70 -12.99
CA LEU A 197 0.40 3.91 -12.85
C LEU A 197 1.09 4.28 -14.17
N ASP A 198 1.62 3.33 -14.93
CA ASP A 198 2.22 3.56 -16.26
C ASP A 198 1.26 4.27 -17.24
N GLN A 199 -0.04 3.97 -17.16
CA GLN A 199 -1.08 4.55 -18.02
C GLN A 199 -1.64 5.90 -17.53
N LEU A 200 -1.34 6.28 -16.28
CA LEU A 200 -1.73 7.57 -15.71
C LEU A 200 -0.62 8.61 -15.94
N THR A 201 -1.02 9.86 -16.17
CA THR A 201 -0.11 11.00 -16.17
C THR A 201 0.44 11.25 -14.75
N PRO A 202 1.59 11.94 -14.59
CA PRO A 202 2.13 12.26 -13.27
C PRO A 202 1.15 12.99 -12.34
N LYS A 203 0.26 13.82 -12.92
CA LYS A 203 -0.81 14.49 -12.15
C LYS A 203 -1.82 13.47 -11.64
N GLU A 204 -2.37 12.62 -12.52
CA GLU A 204 -3.33 11.58 -12.14
C GLU A 204 -2.73 10.60 -11.11
N ARG A 205 -1.45 10.20 -11.27
CA ARG A 205 -0.72 9.38 -10.30
C ARG A 205 -0.67 10.04 -8.92
N SER A 206 -0.39 11.35 -8.87
CA SER A 206 -0.33 12.09 -7.60
C SER A 206 -1.68 12.16 -6.87
N GLU A 207 -2.79 12.01 -7.60
CA GLU A 207 -4.16 12.03 -7.05
C GLU A 207 -4.68 10.62 -6.77
N THR A 208 -3.96 9.57 -7.19
CA THR A 208 -4.37 8.17 -7.11
C THR A 208 -3.80 7.49 -5.85
N SER A 209 -4.52 7.58 -4.74
CA SER A 209 -4.21 6.80 -3.55
C SER A 209 -4.57 5.32 -3.75
N PHE A 210 -3.74 4.41 -3.22
CA PHE A 210 -4.03 2.98 -3.29
C PHE A 210 -3.58 2.18 -2.07
N ALA A 211 -4.18 1.00 -1.91
CA ALA A 211 -3.71 -0.03 -0.98
C ALA A 211 -3.89 -1.44 -1.56
N CYS A 212 -2.90 -2.30 -1.36
CA CYS A 212 -2.97 -3.73 -1.62
C CYS A 212 -2.37 -4.53 -0.45
N GLY A 213 -2.81 -5.78 -0.29
CA GLY A 213 -2.39 -6.64 0.83
C GLY A 213 -2.95 -6.20 2.20
N LEU A 214 -3.89 -5.25 2.20
CA LEU A 214 -4.61 -4.78 3.37
C LEU A 214 -6.07 -5.18 3.22
N LYS A 215 -6.69 -5.63 4.31
CA LYS A 215 -8.14 -5.84 4.36
C LYS A 215 -8.89 -4.54 4.03
N PRO A 216 -10.02 -4.62 3.33
CA PRO A 216 -10.87 -3.47 3.04
C PRO A 216 -11.20 -2.66 4.29
N SER A 217 -11.29 -1.34 4.14
CA SER A 217 -11.66 -0.46 5.25
C SER A 217 -12.43 0.76 4.77
N SER A 218 -13.56 1.01 5.41
CA SER A 218 -14.36 2.21 5.21
C SER A 218 -13.76 3.48 5.81
N ARG A 219 -12.67 3.38 6.59
CA ARG A 219 -12.01 4.53 7.22
C ARG A 219 -10.92 5.16 6.36
N ARG A 220 -10.36 4.39 5.43
CA ARG A 220 -9.19 4.78 4.63
C ARG A 220 -9.64 5.01 3.20
N ASP A 221 -9.54 6.27 2.75
CA ASP A 221 -10.19 6.71 1.53
C ASP A 221 -9.35 6.46 0.27
N PHE A 222 -8.99 5.20 0.04
CA PHE A 222 -8.20 4.82 -1.13
C PHE A 222 -9.02 4.86 -2.42
N ARG A 223 -8.42 5.40 -3.50
CA ARG A 223 -9.03 5.38 -4.84
C ARG A 223 -8.94 4.01 -5.50
N VAL A 224 -7.87 3.25 -5.24
CA VAL A 224 -7.70 1.87 -5.70
C VAL A 224 -7.44 0.95 -4.51
N GLN A 225 -8.21 -0.12 -4.39
CA GLN A 225 -8.00 -1.13 -3.37
C GLN A 225 -7.90 -2.50 -4.04
N VAL A 226 -7.12 -3.41 -3.47
CA VAL A 226 -7.04 -4.80 -3.91
C VAL A 226 -7.30 -5.71 -2.73
N THR A 227 -8.21 -6.66 -2.91
CA THR A 227 -8.49 -7.74 -1.95
C THR A 227 -8.41 -9.09 -2.65
N GLN A 228 -7.81 -10.06 -1.98
CA GLN A 228 -7.72 -11.47 -2.36
C GLN A 228 -9.02 -12.22 -2.09
N ASP A 229 -9.90 -11.68 -1.24
CA ASP A 229 -11.22 -12.25 -0.98
C ASP A 229 -12.04 -12.34 -2.28
N PRO A 230 -12.76 -13.45 -2.52
CA PRO A 230 -13.62 -13.57 -3.69
C PRO A 230 -14.83 -12.64 -3.57
N MET A 231 -15.43 -12.29 -4.71
CA MET A 231 -16.67 -11.52 -4.73
C MET A 231 -17.78 -12.29 -4.01
N SER A 232 -18.42 -11.63 -3.04
CA SER A 232 -19.54 -12.19 -2.28
C SER A 232 -20.73 -11.21 -2.27
N PRO A 233 -21.98 -11.67 -2.09
CA PRO A 233 -23.13 -10.78 -2.00
C PRO A 233 -23.04 -9.74 -0.88
N LYS A 234 -22.32 -10.08 0.21
CA LYS A 234 -22.05 -9.16 1.32
C LYS A 234 -21.07 -8.06 0.89
N LEU A 235 -19.96 -8.45 0.25
CA LEU A 235 -18.96 -7.51 -0.25
C LEU A 235 -19.55 -6.59 -1.31
N GLN A 236 -20.30 -7.13 -2.27
CA GLN A 236 -20.98 -6.32 -3.30
C GLN A 236 -21.85 -5.22 -2.67
N LYS A 237 -22.72 -5.57 -1.71
CA LYS A 237 -23.57 -4.59 -1.02
C LYS A 237 -22.76 -3.52 -0.27
N GLU A 238 -21.61 -3.90 0.30
CA GLU A 238 -20.73 -2.95 1.00
C GLU A 238 -20.06 -1.98 0.03
N LEU A 239 -19.62 -2.47 -1.13
CA LEU A 239 -19.03 -1.66 -2.19
C LEU A 239 -20.05 -0.70 -2.80
N ASP A 240 -21.27 -1.18 -3.09
CA ASP A 240 -22.37 -0.36 -3.60
C ASP A 240 -22.69 0.80 -2.65
N ARG A 241 -22.81 0.51 -1.35
CA ARG A 241 -23.06 1.52 -0.30
C ARG A 241 -21.93 2.54 -0.20
N SER A 242 -20.69 2.13 -0.51
CA SER A 242 -19.50 2.98 -0.41
C SER A 242 -19.17 3.68 -1.72
N GLY A 243 -19.96 3.46 -2.79
CA GLY A 243 -19.71 4.02 -4.12
C GLY A 243 -18.44 3.50 -4.79
N ILE A 244 -17.96 2.32 -4.39
CA ILE A 244 -16.75 1.68 -4.93
C ILE A 244 -17.16 0.71 -6.03
N VAL A 245 -16.55 0.83 -7.21
CA VAL A 245 -16.78 -0.04 -8.35
C VAL A 245 -15.89 -1.29 -8.23
N PRO A 246 -16.46 -2.50 -8.16
CA PRO A 246 -15.66 -3.71 -8.18
C PRO A 246 -15.20 -4.09 -9.59
N ILE A 247 -13.96 -4.57 -9.69
CA ILE A 247 -13.46 -5.37 -10.81
C ILE A 247 -13.28 -6.81 -10.29
N ASP A 248 -14.17 -7.71 -10.68
CA ASP A 248 -14.12 -9.12 -10.28
C ASP A 248 -13.16 -9.90 -11.19
N VAL A 249 -12.03 -10.32 -10.63
CA VAL A 249 -10.98 -11.06 -11.34
C VAL A 249 -11.51 -12.35 -11.97
N ALA A 250 -12.42 -13.06 -11.28
CA ALA A 250 -12.97 -14.31 -11.81
C ALA A 250 -13.80 -14.07 -13.07
N ARG A 251 -14.53 -12.94 -13.12
CA ARG A 251 -15.30 -12.52 -14.28
C ARG A 251 -14.40 -12.13 -15.45
N VAL A 252 -13.34 -11.35 -15.19
CA VAL A 252 -12.37 -10.95 -16.22
C VAL A 252 -11.76 -12.17 -16.90
N LEU A 253 -11.34 -13.18 -16.14
CA LEU A 253 -10.75 -14.41 -16.67
C LEU A 253 -11.70 -15.23 -17.57
N VAL A 254 -13.00 -15.00 -17.50
CA VAL A 254 -13.99 -15.60 -18.40
C VAL A 254 -14.17 -14.74 -19.65
N GLU A 255 -14.22 -13.41 -19.50
CA GLU A 255 -14.50 -12.46 -20.57
C GLU A 255 -13.30 -12.17 -21.49
N THR A 256 -12.06 -12.37 -21.01
CA THR A 256 -10.83 -12.07 -21.77
C THR A 256 -10.14 -13.29 -22.36
N LYS A 257 -10.77 -14.47 -22.31
CA LYS A 257 -10.32 -15.69 -23.02
C LYS A 257 -10.65 -15.59 -24.51
#